data_AF-A0AAV4ESZ0-F1
#
_entry.id   AF-A0AAV4ESZ0-F1
#
_cell.length_a   1.000
_cell.length_b   1.000
_cell.length_c   1.000
_cell.angle_alpha   90.00
_cell.angle_beta   90.00
_cell.angle_gamma   90.00
#
_symmetry.space_group_name_H-M   'P 1'
#
loop_
_entity.id
_entity.type
_entity.pdbx_description
1 polymer ?
#
loop_
_entity_poly.entity_id
_entity_poly.type
_entity_poly.pdbx_seq_one_letter_code
_entity_poly.pdbx_strand_id
1 'polypeptide(L)'
;MILGKQTIELHPYCMSSVVSMHEIGHAVGFFHEHSRNDRDDHVEIVWENIHKDKEHSYRKKHISDSNNYGILYDYTRMMHGKKNLIGKLAIKTEDKTYQDKISRYETFSFYDIKLANLMCECNESCAPDIVCPGEGFVGKDCKCYCQGRPK
;
A
#
# COMPACT_ATOMS: atom_id res chain seq x y z
N MET A 1 13.00 4.15 -12.78
CA MET A 1 12.23 5.41 -12.86
C MET A 1 12.40 5.97 -14.27
N ILE A 2 11.30 6.34 -14.94
CA ILE A 2 11.39 7.06 -16.21
C ILE A 2 11.62 8.53 -15.85
N LEU A 3 12.77 9.09 -16.17
CA LEU A 3 13.08 10.50 -15.91
C LEU A 3 12.24 11.39 -16.83
N GLY A 4 11.40 12.26 -16.27
CA GLY A 4 10.52 13.15 -17.01
C GLY A 4 9.28 13.59 -16.22
N LYS A 5 8.38 14.34 -16.86
CA LYS A 5 7.09 14.72 -16.27
C LYS A 5 6.20 13.47 -16.13
N GLN A 6 5.73 13.21 -14.92
CA GLN A 6 4.70 12.20 -14.64
C GLN A 6 3.39 12.92 -14.28
N THR A 7 2.36 12.76 -15.11
CA THR A 7 1.05 13.38 -14.87
C THR A 7 0.21 12.49 -13.96
N ILE A 8 -0.38 13.08 -12.92
CA ILE A 8 -1.45 12.48 -12.12
C ILE A 8 -2.76 13.13 -12.52
N GLU A 9 -3.73 12.34 -12.96
CA GLU A 9 -5.05 12.82 -13.36
C GLU A 9 -6.08 12.49 -12.29
N LEU A 10 -6.75 13.50 -11.77
CA LEU A 10 -7.83 13.34 -10.80
C LEU A 10 -9.15 13.70 -11.48
N HIS A 11 -10.11 12.78 -11.43
CA HIS A 11 -11.47 13.11 -11.86
C HIS A 11 -12.06 14.18 -10.92
N PRO A 12 -12.88 15.14 -11.40
CA PRO A 12 -13.45 16.19 -10.56
C PRO A 12 -14.21 15.69 -9.31
N TYR A 13 -14.89 14.54 -9.44
CA TYR A 13 -15.58 13.88 -8.32
C TYR A 13 -14.66 13.10 -7.36
N CYS A 14 -13.35 13.06 -7.65
CA CYS A 14 -12.34 12.34 -6.89
C CYS A 14 -11.32 13.28 -6.21
N MET A 15 -11.63 14.58 -6.11
CA MET A 15 -10.74 15.60 -5.55
C MET A 15 -10.68 15.61 -4.01
N SER A 16 -10.59 14.45 -3.36
CA SER A 16 -10.31 14.39 -1.92
C SER A 16 -8.80 14.31 -1.67
N SER A 17 -8.35 14.77 -0.49
CA SER A 17 -6.97 14.60 -0.04
C SER A 17 -6.58 13.12 -0.03
N VAL A 18 -7.49 12.24 0.38
CA VAL A 18 -7.30 10.79 0.43
C VAL A 18 -7.01 10.20 -0.94
N VAL A 19 -7.80 10.56 -1.97
CA VAL A 19 -7.54 10.08 -3.33
C VAL A 19 -6.23 10.67 -3.86
N SER A 20 -5.97 11.95 -3.61
CA SER A 20 -4.73 12.60 -4.04
C SER A 20 -3.49 11.90 -3.46
N MET A 21 -3.52 11.55 -2.18
CA MET A 21 -2.44 10.79 -1.54
C MET A 21 -2.29 9.38 -2.12
N HIS A 22 -3.39 8.70 -2.45
CA HIS A 22 -3.36 7.37 -3.09
C HIS A 22 -2.65 7.43 -4.46
N GLU A 23 -3.00 8.40 -5.29
CA GLU A 23 -2.36 8.57 -6.60
C GLU A 23 -0.89 9.02 -6.49
N ILE A 24 -0.55 9.83 -5.48
CA ILE A 24 0.86 10.13 -5.16
C ILE A 24 1.59 8.84 -4.76
N GLY A 25 0.95 7.94 -4.01
CA GLY A 25 1.50 6.62 -3.69
C GLY A 25 1.87 5.84 -4.96
N HIS A 26 0.99 5.83 -5.96
CA HIS A 26 1.30 5.25 -7.27
C HIS A 26 2.49 5.94 -7.96
N ALA A 27 2.61 7.26 -7.86
CA ALA A 27 3.75 8.00 -8.43
C ALA A 27 5.09 7.69 -7.72
N VAL A 28 5.07 7.46 -6.41
CA VAL A 28 6.24 6.98 -5.64
C VAL A 28 6.64 5.55 -6.08
N GLY A 29 5.68 4.77 -6.56
CA GLY A 29 5.89 3.40 -7.06
C GLY A 29 5.12 2.33 -6.30
N PHE A 30 4.14 2.71 -5.47
CA PHE A 30 3.31 1.74 -4.77
C PHE A 30 2.32 1.07 -5.72
N PHE A 31 2.22 -0.26 -5.59
CA PHE A 31 1.13 -1.03 -6.17
C PHE A 31 0.01 -1.22 -5.15
N HIS A 32 -1.16 -1.68 -5.60
CA HIS A 32 -2.22 -2.00 -4.67
C HIS A 32 -1.83 -3.18 -3.78
N GLU A 33 -2.14 -3.11 -2.48
CA GLU A 33 -1.72 -4.13 -1.50
C GLU A 33 -2.24 -5.52 -1.87
N HIS A 34 -3.47 -5.61 -2.37
CA HIS A 34 -4.08 -6.86 -2.82
C HIS A 34 -3.42 -7.46 -4.09
N SER A 35 -2.51 -6.74 -4.73
CA SER A 35 -1.78 -7.21 -5.91
C SER A 35 -0.41 -7.81 -5.56
N ARG A 36 -0.02 -7.85 -4.28
CA ARG A 36 1.22 -8.50 -3.85
C ARG A 36 1.23 -9.97 -4.24
N ASN A 37 2.43 -10.53 -4.43
CA ASN A 37 2.56 -11.94 -4.79
C ASN A 37 2.11 -12.90 -3.66
N ASP A 38 2.29 -12.48 -2.41
CA ASP A 38 1.89 -13.18 -1.16
C ASP A 38 0.43 -12.91 -0.76
N ARG A 39 -0.35 -12.17 -1.56
CA ARG A 39 -1.71 -11.74 -1.16
C ARG A 39 -2.67 -12.90 -0.88
N ASP A 40 -2.45 -14.08 -1.44
CA ASP A 40 -3.33 -15.25 -1.24
C ASP A 40 -3.23 -15.82 0.20
N ASP A 41 -2.19 -15.47 0.97
CA ASP A 41 -2.09 -15.81 2.39
C ASP A 41 -2.94 -14.89 3.28
N HIS A 42 -3.49 -13.81 2.71
CA HIS A 42 -4.15 -12.73 3.43
C HIS A 42 -5.56 -12.44 2.93
N VAL A 43 -5.80 -12.57 1.62
CA VAL A 43 -7.07 -12.28 0.97
C VAL A 43 -7.39 -13.22 -0.18
N GLU A 44 -8.66 -13.56 -0.29
CA GLU A 44 -9.27 -14.26 -1.42
C GLU A 44 -9.91 -13.22 -2.37
N ILE A 45 -9.58 -13.29 -3.66
CA ILE A 45 -10.31 -12.55 -4.70
C ILE A 45 -11.52 -13.39 -5.11
N VAL A 46 -12.71 -12.81 -4.97
CA VAL A 46 -14.00 -13.42 -5.31
C VAL A 46 -14.30 -13.16 -6.78
N TRP A 47 -13.63 -13.89 -7.67
CA TRP A 47 -13.61 -13.64 -9.11
C TRP A 47 -14.99 -13.64 -9.76
N GLU A 48 -15.93 -14.45 -9.26
CA GLU A 48 -17.32 -14.50 -9.74
C GLU A 48 -18.08 -13.19 -9.57
N ASN A 49 -17.62 -12.31 -8.68
CA ASN A 49 -18.20 -10.99 -8.43
C ASN A 49 -17.47 -9.87 -9.18
N ILE A 50 -16.41 -10.20 -9.93
CA ILE A 50 -15.62 -9.25 -10.71
C ILE A 50 -15.97 -9.43 -12.19
N HIS A 51 -16.32 -8.33 -12.86
CA HIS A 51 -16.53 -8.38 -14.29
C HIS A 51 -15.22 -8.70 -15.03
N LYS A 52 -15.31 -9.50 -16.09
CA LYS A 52 -14.16 -9.96 -16.89
C LYS A 52 -13.25 -8.82 -17.37
N ASP A 53 -13.82 -7.65 -17.70
CA ASP A 53 -13.07 -6.47 -18.11
C ASP A 53 -12.25 -5.83 -16.98
N LYS A 54 -12.54 -6.16 -15.71
CA LYS A 54 -11.85 -5.67 -14.50
C LYS A 54 -10.94 -6.68 -13.84
N GLU A 55 -10.97 -7.96 -14.23
CA GLU A 55 -10.13 -9.00 -13.62
C GLU A 55 -8.64 -8.64 -13.59
N HIS A 56 -8.15 -8.01 -14.66
CA HIS A 56 -6.75 -7.59 -14.77
C HIS A 56 -6.31 -6.67 -13.62
N SER A 57 -7.22 -5.85 -13.07
CA SER A 57 -6.93 -4.93 -11.96
C SER A 57 -6.74 -5.64 -10.62
N TYR A 58 -7.17 -6.91 -10.51
CA TYR A 58 -7.11 -7.72 -9.29
C TYR A 58 -6.06 -8.83 -9.35
N ARG A 59 -5.35 -8.95 -10.48
CA ARG A 59 -4.27 -9.92 -10.63
C ARG A 59 -3.06 -9.51 -9.81
N LYS A 60 -2.32 -10.51 -9.34
CA LYS A 60 -1.02 -10.29 -8.70
C LYS A 60 -0.06 -9.63 -9.68
N LYS A 61 0.82 -8.79 -9.13
CA LYS A 61 2.02 -8.32 -9.82
C LYS A 61 3.02 -9.46 -9.94
N HIS A 62 3.86 -9.38 -10.95
CA HIS A 62 4.93 -10.35 -11.14
C HIS A 62 5.91 -10.29 -9.96
N ILE A 63 6.57 -11.39 -9.63
CA ILE A 63 7.47 -11.45 -8.46
C ILE A 63 8.60 -10.41 -8.54
N SER A 64 9.07 -10.11 -9.76
CA SER A 64 10.07 -9.06 -10.01
C SER A 64 9.60 -7.66 -9.63
N ASP A 65 8.29 -7.42 -9.64
CA ASP A 65 7.67 -6.12 -9.44
C ASP A 65 7.06 -6.00 -8.03
N SER A 66 7.01 -7.11 -7.27
CA SER A 66 6.37 -7.22 -5.96
C SER A 66 7.41 -7.36 -4.83
N ASN A 67 8.42 -6.49 -4.81
CA ASN A 67 9.34 -6.42 -3.67
C ASN A 67 8.66 -5.69 -2.50
N ASN A 68 8.37 -6.43 -1.43
CA ASN A 68 7.70 -5.91 -0.24
C ASN A 68 8.69 -5.38 0.81
N TYR A 69 10.00 -5.44 0.58
CA TYR A 69 11.06 -4.96 1.49
C TYR A 69 10.95 -5.52 2.92
N GLY A 70 10.45 -6.77 3.05
CA GLY A 70 10.21 -7.42 4.34
C GLY A 70 9.03 -6.86 5.13
N ILE A 71 8.21 -5.97 4.53
CA ILE A 71 7.04 -5.40 5.18
C ILE A 71 5.85 -6.36 5.09
N LEU A 72 5.22 -6.58 6.24
CA LEU A 72 4.03 -7.41 6.39
C LEU A 72 2.84 -6.89 5.55
N TYR A 73 1.92 -7.79 5.21
CA TYR A 73 0.68 -7.39 4.55
C TYR A 73 -0.17 -6.54 5.49
N ASP A 74 -0.63 -5.39 5.02
CA ASP A 74 -1.43 -4.46 5.82
C ASP A 74 -2.82 -4.26 5.22
N TYR A 75 -3.83 -4.88 5.86
CA TYR A 75 -5.24 -4.74 5.49
C TYR A 75 -5.73 -3.28 5.51
N THR A 76 -5.11 -2.42 6.30
CA THR A 76 -5.50 -1.01 6.48
C THR A 76 -4.70 -0.05 5.63
N ARG A 77 -3.84 -0.56 4.73
CA ARG A 77 -3.10 0.28 3.79
C ARG A 77 -4.01 1.10 2.91
N MET A 78 -3.60 2.35 2.66
CA MET A 78 -4.30 3.22 1.72
C MET A 78 -4.27 2.68 0.29
N MET A 79 -3.27 1.87 -0.03
CA MET A 79 -3.15 1.21 -1.32
C MET A 79 -3.95 -0.11 -1.40
N HIS A 80 -4.73 -0.47 -0.39
CA HIS A 80 -5.51 -1.71 -0.46
C HIS A 80 -6.61 -1.62 -1.55
N GLY A 81 -6.86 -2.75 -2.22
CA GLY A 81 -7.91 -2.83 -3.24
C GLY A 81 -9.31 -2.61 -2.67
N LYS A 82 -10.28 -2.37 -3.56
CA LYS A 82 -11.68 -2.15 -3.18
C LYS A 82 -12.32 -3.44 -2.68
N LYS A 83 -12.89 -3.40 -1.48
CA LYS A 83 -13.66 -4.50 -0.87
C LYS A 83 -14.79 -4.96 -1.77
N ASN A 84 -15.54 -4.00 -2.31
CA ASN A 84 -16.73 -4.26 -3.11
C ASN A 84 -16.61 -3.67 -4.52
N LEU A 85 -17.13 -4.38 -5.51
CA LEU A 85 -17.36 -3.89 -6.87
C LEU A 85 -18.85 -4.02 -7.21
N ILE A 86 -19.45 -2.91 -7.65
CA ILE A 86 -20.86 -2.89 -8.09
C ILE A 86 -21.80 -3.56 -7.06
N GLY A 87 -21.57 -3.24 -5.77
CA GLY A 87 -22.36 -3.76 -4.65
C GLY A 87 -22.07 -5.21 -4.24
N LYS A 88 -21.14 -5.91 -4.90
CA LYS A 88 -20.75 -7.29 -4.56
C LYS A 88 -19.35 -7.34 -3.95
N LEU A 89 -19.13 -8.32 -3.07
CA LEU A 89 -17.83 -8.55 -2.43
C LEU A 89 -16.81 -9.01 -3.48
N ALA A 90 -15.70 -8.29 -3.62
CA ALA A 90 -14.61 -8.60 -4.54
C ALA A 90 -13.36 -9.11 -3.81
N ILE A 91 -13.09 -8.61 -2.60
CA ILE A 91 -11.96 -9.04 -1.78
C ILE A 91 -12.48 -9.50 -0.42
N LYS A 92 -12.24 -10.77 -0.12
CA LYS A 92 -12.54 -11.39 1.17
C LYS A 92 -11.25 -11.56 1.97
N THR A 93 -11.25 -11.19 3.24
CA THR A 93 -10.07 -11.30 4.11
C THR A 93 -10.03 -12.67 4.78
N GLU A 94 -8.83 -13.24 4.90
CA GLU A 94 -8.62 -14.47 5.68
C GLU A 94 -8.86 -14.19 7.17
N ASP A 95 -8.28 -13.11 7.70
CA ASP A 95 -8.66 -12.58 9.01
C ASP A 95 -9.96 -11.77 8.91
N LYS A 96 -11.05 -12.37 9.41
CA LYS A 96 -12.39 -11.79 9.38
C LYS A 96 -12.49 -10.48 10.17
N THR A 97 -11.61 -10.22 11.15
CA THR A 97 -11.63 -8.99 11.95
C THR A 97 -11.24 -7.75 11.14
N TYR A 98 -10.63 -7.95 9.96
CA TYR A 98 -10.24 -6.90 9.03
C TYR A 98 -11.21 -6.71 7.87
N GLN A 99 -12.23 -7.57 7.71
CA GLN A 99 -13.12 -7.54 6.56
C GLN A 99 -13.84 -6.18 6.39
N ASP A 100 -14.17 -5.52 7.49
CA ASP A 100 -14.79 -4.18 7.49
C ASP A 100 -13.80 -3.03 7.65
N LYS A 101 -12.50 -3.32 7.74
CA LYS A 101 -11.42 -2.33 7.82
C LYS A 101 -10.73 -2.11 6.48
N ILE A 102 -10.69 -3.12 5.61
CA ILE A 102 -10.14 -2.94 4.26
C ILE A 102 -10.92 -1.86 3.48
N SER A 103 -10.19 -1.13 2.63
CA SER A 103 -10.73 0.01 1.87
C SER A 103 -11.29 1.16 2.71
N ARG A 104 -10.98 1.21 4.02
CA ARG A 104 -11.29 2.35 4.89
C ARG A 104 -9.98 2.95 5.38
N TYR A 105 -9.58 4.06 4.76
CA TYR A 105 -8.33 4.74 5.06
C TYR A 105 -8.50 6.25 4.98
N GLU A 106 -7.79 6.96 5.85
CA GLU A 106 -7.80 8.42 5.92
C GLU A 106 -6.42 9.02 5.59
N THR A 107 -5.35 8.23 5.75
CA THR A 107 -3.96 8.65 5.50
C THR A 107 -3.07 7.43 5.30
N PHE A 108 -1.79 7.67 4.97
CA PHE A 108 -0.76 6.65 4.91
C PHE A 108 -0.58 5.97 6.27
N SER A 109 -0.63 4.64 6.26
CA SER A 109 -0.32 3.79 7.41
C SER A 109 1.16 3.90 7.81
N PHE A 110 1.51 3.34 8.97
CA PHE A 110 2.90 3.19 9.37
C PHE A 110 3.73 2.44 8.32
N TYR A 111 3.17 1.37 7.73
CA TYR A 111 3.84 0.55 6.74
C TYR A 111 3.92 1.21 5.35
N ASP A 112 3.00 2.11 5.01
CA ASP A 112 3.16 2.98 3.84
C ASP A 112 4.39 3.88 3.97
N ILE A 113 4.54 4.54 5.13
CA ILE A 113 5.67 5.45 5.37
C ILE A 113 6.98 4.66 5.45
N LYS A 114 6.98 3.49 6.13
CA LYS A 114 8.14 2.59 6.18
C LYS A 114 8.55 2.16 4.77
N LEU A 115 7.61 1.72 3.93
CA LEU A 115 7.92 1.30 2.56
C LEU A 115 8.51 2.44 1.73
N ALA A 116 7.92 3.64 1.79
CA ALA A 116 8.47 4.80 1.09
C ALA A 116 9.92 5.10 1.49
N ASN A 117 10.24 5.03 2.79
CA ASN A 117 11.60 5.28 3.28
C ASN A 117 12.59 4.21 2.79
N LEU A 118 12.19 2.94 2.76
CA LEU A 118 13.03 1.87 2.24
C LEU A 118 13.22 1.97 0.72
N MET A 119 12.16 2.23 -0.04
CA MET A 119 12.22 2.36 -1.50
C MET A 119 13.05 3.55 -1.98
N CYS A 120 13.03 4.65 -1.22
CA CYS A 120 13.76 5.87 -1.56
C CYS A 120 15.09 5.99 -0.83
N GLU A 121 15.52 4.95 -0.10
CA GLU A 121 16.77 4.92 0.67
C GLU A 121 16.95 6.18 1.54
N CYS A 122 15.86 6.62 2.19
CA CYS A 122 15.82 7.92 2.88
C CYS A 122 16.86 8.05 4.00
N ASN A 123 17.36 6.94 4.54
CA ASN A 123 18.36 6.87 5.59
C ASN A 123 19.80 6.69 5.08
N GLU A 124 20.04 6.77 3.76
CA GLU A 124 21.37 6.68 3.12
C GLU A 124 22.44 7.53 3.83
N SER A 125 22.07 8.74 4.24
CA SER A 125 22.99 9.70 4.87
C SER A 125 23.17 9.49 6.38
N CYS A 126 22.49 8.50 6.97
CA CYS A 126 22.51 8.25 8.42
C CYS A 126 23.59 7.23 8.79
N ALA A 127 23.96 7.23 10.07
CA ALA A 127 24.90 6.25 10.59
C ALA A 127 24.29 4.82 10.50
N PRO A 128 25.04 3.83 9.99
CA PRO A 128 24.51 2.49 9.71
C PRO A 128 24.20 1.67 10.97
N ASP A 129 24.68 2.10 12.14
CA ASP A 129 24.52 1.45 13.43
C ASP A 129 23.25 1.88 14.19
N ILE A 130 22.44 2.78 13.63
CA ILE A 130 21.16 3.17 14.23
C ILE A 130 20.15 2.02 14.07
N VAL A 131 19.87 1.33 15.16
CA VAL A 131 18.87 0.24 15.22
C VAL A 131 17.59 0.74 15.87
N CYS A 132 16.47 0.61 15.16
CA CYS A 132 15.16 0.96 15.68
C CYS A 132 14.48 -0.22 16.38
N PRO A 133 13.74 0.01 17.46
CA PRO A 133 13.07 -1.07 18.19
C PRO A 133 11.90 -1.64 17.40
N GLY A 134 11.69 -2.96 17.51
CA GLY A 134 10.57 -3.67 16.90
C GLY A 134 10.50 -3.48 15.39
N GLU A 135 9.31 -3.17 14.88
CA GLU A 135 9.06 -2.88 13.47
C GLU A 135 9.46 -1.46 13.02
N GLY A 136 10.20 -0.73 13.86
CA GLY A 136 10.64 0.63 13.57
C GLY A 136 11.56 0.75 12.36
N PHE A 137 11.72 1.98 11.84
CA PHE A 137 12.66 2.30 10.77
C PHE A 137 13.32 3.66 11.00
N VAL A 138 14.50 3.85 10.41
CA VAL A 138 15.23 5.12 10.45
C VAL A 138 14.69 6.04 9.36
N GLY A 139 14.25 7.24 9.73
CA GLY A 139 13.82 8.25 8.78
C GLY A 139 14.99 9.10 8.26
N LYS A 140 14.68 10.01 7.31
CA LYS A 140 15.65 10.95 6.74
C LYS A 140 16.34 11.87 7.76
N ASP A 141 15.71 12.11 8.89
CA ASP A 141 16.27 12.91 9.99
C ASP A 141 17.14 12.07 10.96
N CYS A 142 17.48 10.84 10.57
CA CYS A 142 18.24 9.87 11.36
C CYS A 142 17.61 9.53 12.71
N LYS A 143 16.28 9.66 12.83
CA LYS A 143 15.51 9.23 14.00
C LYS A 143 14.73 7.95 13.73
N CYS A 144 14.46 7.21 14.80
CA CYS A 144 13.61 6.04 14.74
C CYS A 144 12.12 6.38 14.79
N TYR A 145 11.39 5.94 13.77
CA TYR A 145 9.94 5.98 13.70
C TYR A 145 9.39 4.60 14.05
N CYS A 146 8.51 4.54 15.06
CA CYS A 146 7.98 3.29 15.61
C CYS A 146 6.47 3.27 15.51
N GLN A 147 5.89 2.08 15.29
CA GLN A 147 4.44 1.88 15.20
C GLN A 147 3.78 2.28 16.53
N GLY A 148 2.69 3.06 16.47
CA GLY A 148 1.91 3.46 17.65
C GLY A 148 2.41 4.69 18.41
N ARG A 149 3.47 5.38 17.96
CA ARG A 149 3.76 6.73 18.44
C ARG A 149 2.82 7.73 17.74
N PRO A 150 2.06 8.57 18.48
CA PRO A 150 1.29 9.64 17.88
C PRO A 150 2.21 10.57 17.07
N LYS A 151 1.73 11.00 15.90
CA LYS A 151 2.33 12.13 15.17
C LYS A 151 2.15 13.42 15.97
#